data_AF-A0A3G4YLJ7-F1
#
_entry.id   AF-A0A3G4YLJ7-F1
#
_cell.length_a   1.000
_cell.length_b   1.000
_cell.length_c   1.000
_cell.angle_alpha   90.00
_cell.angle_beta   90.00
_cell.angle_gamma   90.00
#
_symmetry.space_group_name_H-M   'P 1'
#
loop_
_entity.id
_entity.type
_entity.pdbx_description
1 polymer ?
#
loop_
_entity_poly.entity_id
_entity_poly.type
_entity_poly.pdbx_seq_one_letter_code
_entity_poly.pdbx_strand_id
1 'polypeptide(L)'
;MMFFLAILLLTLSVLSIFTFPEMLIMFIGLELIFYTLSLLKNWFHVMMILMVMEMFMLKNFLLINLAAINTLSPSLIFIFTTFMVMEASMGMSILTLLTRSHGNDFLLTF
;
A
#
# COMPACT_ATOMS: atom_id res chain seq x y z
N MET A 1 31.94 -9.93 -0.85
CA MET A 1 32.34 -9.18 0.37
C MET A 1 32.35 -7.67 0.15
N MET A 2 33.06 -7.15 -0.85
CA MET A 2 33.11 -5.70 -1.16
C MET A 2 31.73 -5.08 -1.44
N PHE A 3 30.88 -5.76 -2.21
CA PHE A 3 29.51 -5.27 -2.51
C PHE A 3 28.61 -5.18 -1.26
N PHE A 4 28.73 -6.15 -0.36
CA PHE A 4 28.00 -6.15 0.90
C PHE A 4 28.44 -5.01 1.83
N LEU A 5 29.75 -4.77 1.93
CA LEU A 5 30.31 -3.63 2.67
C LEU A 5 29.85 -2.28 2.09
N ALA A 6 29.76 -2.16 0.76
CA ALA A 6 29.28 -0.95 0.10
C ALA A 6 27.79 -0.67 0.41
N ILE A 7 26.93 -1.69 0.35
CA ILE A 7 25.51 -1.56 0.73
C ILE A 7 25.39 -1.18 2.20
N LEU A 8 26.14 -1.82 3.10
CA LEU A 8 26.12 -1.52 4.52
C LEU A 8 26.55 -0.07 4.80
N LEU A 9 27.63 0.39 4.16
CA LEU A 9 28.09 1.79 4.27
C LEU A 9 27.05 2.79 3.76
N LEU A 10 26.38 2.47 2.65
CA LEU A 10 25.34 3.31 2.08
C LEU A 10 24.10 3.36 2.98
N THR A 11 23.73 2.24 3.60
CA THR A 11 22.63 2.24 4.60
C THR A 11 22.99 3.06 5.83
N LEU A 12 24.22 2.96 6.35
CA LEU A 12 24.67 3.72 7.51
C LEU A 12 24.80 5.22 7.23
N SER A 13 25.22 5.61 6.03
CA SER A 13 25.31 7.04 5.65
C SER A 13 23.94 7.68 5.47
N VAL A 14 22.94 6.92 5.01
CA VAL A 14 21.56 7.42 4.92
C VAL A 14 20.96 7.56 6.33
N LEU A 15 21.21 6.59 7.22
CA LEU A 15 20.71 6.62 8.60
C LEU A 15 21.26 7.78 9.44
N SER A 16 22.43 8.32 9.11
CA SER A 16 23.05 9.40 9.88
C SER A 16 22.57 10.81 9.52
N ILE A 17 21.89 10.97 8.37
CA ILE A 17 21.49 12.27 7.84
C ILE A 17 20.04 12.62 8.25
N PHE A 18 19.17 11.61 8.35
CA PHE A 18 17.74 11.81 8.53
C PHE A 18 17.29 11.58 9.98
N THR A 19 16.25 12.30 10.37
CA THR A 19 15.57 12.04 11.65
C THR A 19 14.71 10.78 11.56
N PHE A 20 14.41 10.17 12.72
CA PHE A 20 13.56 8.98 12.80
C PHE A 20 12.23 9.05 12.01
N PRO A 21 11.42 10.13 12.09
CA PRO A 21 10.18 10.22 11.30
C PRO A 21 10.43 10.30 9.79
N GLU A 22 11.49 11.00 9.36
CA GLU A 22 11.84 11.11 7.93
C GLU A 22 12.27 9.75 7.36
N MET A 23 13.01 8.95 8.14
CA MET A 23 13.38 7.59 7.76
C MET A 23 12.15 6.69 7.59
N LEU A 24 11.16 6.79 8.47
CA LEU A 24 9.91 6.03 8.35
C LEU A 24 9.11 6.42 7.11
N ILE A 25 8.99 7.73 6.83
CA ILE A 25 8.31 8.24 5.63
C ILE A 25 8.99 7.71 4.37
N MET A 26 10.33 7.76 4.32
CA MET A 26 11.10 7.23 3.19
C MET A 26 10.89 5.73 3.00
N PHE A 27 10.92 4.94 4.08
CA PHE A 27 10.73 3.49 4.01
C PHE A 27 9.33 3.12 3.51
N ILE A 28 8.29 3.75 4.05
CA ILE A 28 6.90 3.53 3.63
C ILE A 28 6.69 3.99 2.18
N GLY A 29 7.32 5.09 1.78
CA GLY A 29 7.31 5.57 0.39
C GLY A 29 7.90 4.56 -0.59
N LEU A 30 9.03 3.92 -0.24
CA LEU A 30 9.63 2.86 -1.04
C LEU A 30 8.73 1.61 -1.14
N GLU A 31 8.09 1.21 -0.04
CA GLU A 31 7.14 0.11 -0.06
C GLU A 31 5.93 0.41 -0.97
N LEU A 32 5.41 1.65 -0.97
CA LEU A 32 4.33 2.06 -1.87
C LEU A 32 4.71 1.89 -3.34
N ILE A 33 5.97 2.18 -3.72
CA ILE A 33 6.47 1.94 -5.09
C ILE A 33 6.44 0.44 -5.41
N PHE A 34 6.81 -0.42 -4.45
CA PHE A 34 6.73 -1.86 -4.67
C PHE A 34 5.28 -2.34 -4.85
N TYR A 35 4.33 -1.79 -4.08
CA TYR A 35 2.91 -2.13 -4.22
C TYR A 35 2.32 -1.67 -5.57
N THR A 36 2.67 -0.49 -6.08
CA THR A 36 2.19 -0.06 -7.40
C THR A 36 2.75 -0.95 -8.52
N LEU A 37 4.02 -1.34 -8.44
CA LEU A 37 4.61 -2.32 -9.37
C LEU A 37 3.93 -3.69 -9.27
N SER A 38 3.56 -4.10 -8.06
CA SER A 38 2.80 -5.33 -7.82
C SER A 38 1.45 -5.30 -8.52
N LEU A 39 0.72 -4.19 -8.50
CA LEU A 39 -0.58 -4.04 -9.17
C LEU A 39 -0.50 -4.12 -10.70
N LEU A 40 0.63 -3.74 -11.31
CA LEU A 40 0.83 -3.84 -12.76
C LEU A 40 1.06 -5.28 -13.24
N LYS A 41 1.34 -6.21 -12.33
CA LYS A 41 1.53 -7.62 -12.67
C LYS A 41 0.17 -8.28 -12.93
N ASN A 42 0.12 -9.18 -13.92
CA ASN A 42 -1.06 -10.02 -14.12
C ASN A 42 -1.24 -10.98 -12.94
N TRP A 43 -2.24 -10.72 -12.12
CA TRP A 43 -2.70 -11.62 -11.07
C TRP A 43 -3.80 -12.52 -11.61
N PHE A 44 -3.72 -13.81 -11.29
CA PHE A 44 -4.74 -14.77 -11.72
C PHE A 44 -6.06 -14.57 -10.97
N HIS A 45 -5.98 -14.26 -9.68
CA HIS A 45 -7.14 -14.14 -8.79
C HIS A 45 -7.44 -12.67 -8.45
N VAL A 46 -8.70 -12.28 -8.57
CA VAL A 46 -9.19 -10.94 -8.18
C VAL A 46 -8.92 -10.66 -6.70
N MET A 47 -9.01 -11.68 -5.84
CA MET A 47 -8.70 -11.55 -4.42
C MET A 47 -7.29 -11.03 -4.14
N MET A 48 -6.31 -11.41 -4.96
CA MET A 48 -4.93 -10.92 -4.79
C MET A 48 -4.84 -9.42 -5.08
N ILE A 49 -5.58 -8.94 -6.08
CA ILE A 49 -5.63 -7.51 -6.40
C ILE A 49 -6.30 -6.74 -5.25
N LEU A 50 -7.41 -7.25 -4.72
CA LEU A 50 -8.10 -6.62 -3.58
C LEU A 50 -7.20 -6.55 -2.34
N MET A 51 -6.43 -7.59 -2.04
CA MET A 51 -5.47 -7.57 -0.92
C MET A 51 -4.34 -6.56 -1.14
N VAL A 52 -3.81 -6.43 -2.36
CA VAL A 52 -2.77 -5.44 -2.66
C VAL A 52 -3.32 -4.01 -2.57
N MET A 53 -4.54 -3.77 -3.05
CA MET A 53 -5.22 -2.48 -2.93
C MET A 53 -5.46 -2.10 -1.46
N GLU A 54 -5.88 -3.04 -0.61
CA GLU A 54 -6.07 -2.78 0.82
C GLU A 54 -4.76 -2.37 1.51
N MET A 55 -3.66 -3.09 1.23
CA MET A 55 -2.34 -2.74 1.76
C MET A 55 -1.86 -1.38 1.25
N PHE A 56 -2.17 -1.04 -0.01
CA PHE A 56 -1.86 0.27 -0.57
C PHE A 56 -2.61 1.39 0.16
N MET A 57 -3.91 1.24 0.41
CA MET A 57 -4.71 2.23 1.13
C MET A 57 -4.26 2.41 2.58
N LEU A 58 -3.96 1.31 3.29
CA LEU A 58 -3.44 1.36 4.65
C LEU A 58 -2.08 2.07 4.74
N LYS A 59 -1.16 1.81 3.80
CA LYS A 59 0.15 2.47 3.77
C LYS A 59 0.03 3.96 3.46
N ASN A 60 -0.87 4.36 2.56
CA ASN A 60 -1.17 5.77 2.29
C ASN A 60 -1.76 6.47 3.52
N PHE A 61 -2.69 5.82 4.24
CA PHE A 61 -3.22 6.35 5.49
C PHE A 61 -2.11 6.62 6.52
N LEU A 62 -1.19 5.66 6.67
CA LEU A 62 -0.09 5.76 7.62
C LEU A 62 0.88 6.88 7.22
N LEU A 63 1.22 6.99 5.93
CA LEU A 63 2.09 8.04 5.41
C LEU A 63 1.50 9.44 5.60
N ILE A 64 0.21 9.62 5.28
CA ILE A 64 -0.49 10.89 5.46
C ILE A 64 -0.51 11.28 6.95
N ASN A 65 -0.84 10.33 7.84
CA ASN A 65 -0.84 10.61 9.27
C ASN A 65 0.55 10.99 9.77
N LEU A 66 1.62 10.30 9.38
CA LEU A 66 2.99 10.63 9.81
C LEU A 66 3.47 11.98 9.27
N ALA A 67 3.17 12.29 8.00
CA ALA A 67 3.60 13.53 7.37
C ALA A 67 2.83 14.76 7.90
N ALA A 68 1.59 14.57 8.36
CA ALA A 68 0.66 15.65 8.67
C ALA A 68 0.03 15.53 10.07
N ILE A 69 0.76 14.97 11.05
CA ILE A 69 0.30 14.75 12.45
C ILE A 69 -0.35 16.01 13.05
N ASN A 70 0.22 17.19 12.80
CA ASN A 70 -0.20 18.43 13.44
C ASN A 70 -1.17 19.28 12.61
N THR A 71 -1.42 18.91 11.35
CA THR A 71 -2.19 19.73 10.40
C THR A 71 -3.51 19.09 10.00
N LEU A 72 -3.66 17.78 10.17
CA LEU A 72 -4.89 17.08 9.84
C LEU A 72 -5.99 17.33 10.88
N SER A 73 -7.11 17.88 10.41
CA SER A 73 -8.33 17.92 11.22
C SER A 73 -8.87 16.50 11.46
N PRO A 74 -9.42 16.19 12.65
CA PRO A 74 -10.02 14.89 12.93
C PRO A 74 -11.14 14.51 11.95
N SER A 75 -11.85 15.49 11.39
CA SER A 75 -12.87 15.28 10.36
C SER A 75 -12.29 14.72 9.06
N LEU A 76 -11.10 15.15 8.64
CA LEU A 76 -10.45 14.62 7.44
C LEU A 76 -9.99 13.18 7.64
N ILE A 77 -9.48 12.85 8.83
CA ILE A 77 -9.11 11.47 9.19
C ILE A 77 -10.35 10.57 9.14
N PHE A 78 -11.47 11.02 9.72
CA PHE A 78 -12.73 10.28 9.67
C PHE A 78 -13.19 10.04 8.23
N ILE A 79 -13.26 11.09 7.41
CA ILE A 79 -13.65 10.97 5.99
C ILE A 79 -12.74 9.98 5.26
N PHE A 80 -11.41 10.09 5.43
CA PHE A 80 -10.47 9.19 4.78
C PHE A 80 -10.69 7.73 5.20
N THR A 81 -10.90 7.47 6.50
CA THR A 81 -11.21 6.11 6.97
C THR A 81 -12.53 5.57 6.41
N THR A 82 -13.55 6.41 6.26
CA THR A 82 -14.81 5.98 5.64
C THR A 82 -14.65 5.62 4.16
N PHE A 83 -13.80 6.35 3.41
CA PHE A 83 -13.48 6.01 2.03
C PHE A 83 -12.73 4.68 1.92
N MET A 84 -11.77 4.40 2.81
CA MET A 84 -11.07 3.11 2.84
C MET A 84 -12.06 1.94 3.01
N VAL A 85 -12.99 2.04 3.97
CA VAL A 85 -14.00 1.00 4.21
C VAL A 85 -14.97 0.88 3.02
N MET A 86 -15.37 2.00 2.42
CA MET A 86 -16.27 2.02 1.28
C MET A 86 -15.65 1.31 0.07
N GLU A 87 -14.40 1.61 -0.27
CA GLU A 87 -13.68 0.97 -1.36
C GLU A 87 -13.55 -0.55 -1.15
N ALA A 88 -13.12 -0.97 0.05
CA ALA A 88 -12.99 -2.39 0.39
C ALA A 88 -14.34 -3.13 0.25
N SER A 89 -15.44 -2.52 0.72
CA SER A 89 -16.78 -3.09 0.60
C SER A 89 -17.24 -3.22 -0.86
N MET A 90 -16.92 -2.22 -1.70
CA MET A 90 -17.22 -2.24 -3.13
C MET A 90 -16.40 -3.32 -3.84
N GLY A 91 -15.11 -3.43 -3.52
CA GLY A 91 -14.22 -4.48 -4.05
C GLY A 91 -14.73 -5.89 -3.75
N MET A 92 -15.15 -6.13 -2.51
CA MET A 92 -15.76 -7.41 -2.12
C MET A 92 -17.09 -7.69 -2.84
N SER A 93 -17.93 -6.67 -3.04
CA SER A 93 -19.18 -6.84 -3.79
C SER A 93 -18.92 -7.30 -5.24
N ILE A 94 -17.91 -6.72 -5.90
CA ILE A 94 -17.49 -7.09 -7.26
C ILE A 94 -17.00 -8.53 -7.27
N LEU A 95 -16.15 -8.93 -6.32
CA LEU A 95 -15.70 -10.31 -6.22
C LEU A 95 -16.87 -11.29 -6.07
N THR A 96 -17.85 -10.99 -5.21
CA THR A 96 -19.01 -11.87 -5.04
C THR A 96 -19.85 -11.97 -6.31
N LEU A 97 -19.92 -10.91 -7.11
CA LEU A 97 -20.61 -10.93 -8.40
C LEU A 97 -19.85 -11.81 -9.43
N LEU A 98 -18.52 -11.68 -9.48
CA LEU A 98 -17.67 -12.45 -10.40
C LEU A 98 -17.71 -13.94 -10.06
N THR A 99 -17.54 -14.28 -8.78
CA THR A 99 -17.60 -15.68 -8.31
C THR A 99 -18.99 -16.30 -8.51
N ARG A 100 -20.08 -15.54 -8.38
CA ARG A 100 -21.43 -16.05 -8.65
C ARG A 100 -21.75 -16.21 -10.13
N SER A 101 -21.12 -15.42 -11.01
CA SER A 101 -21.36 -15.49 -12.46
C SER A 101 -20.51 -16.55 -13.15
N HIS A 102 -19.24 -16.69 -12.77
CA HIS A 102 -18.28 -17.59 -13.44
C HIS A 102 -17.90 -18.81 -12.60
N GLY A 103 -18.34 -18.87 -11.33
CA GLY A 103 -17.98 -19.95 -10.40
C GLY A 103 -16.54 -19.88 -9.87
N ASN A 104 -15.77 -18.86 -10.28
CA ASN A 104 -14.38 -18.64 -9.87
C ASN A 104 -14.07 -17.13 -9.75
N ASP A 105 -12.92 -16.81 -9.18
CA ASP A 105 -12.40 -15.44 -9.06
C ASP A 105 -11.24 -15.16 -10.04
N PHE A 106 -11.17 -15.94 -11.14
CA PHE A 106 -10.10 -15.81 -12.12
C PHE A 106 -10.36 -14.65 -13.08
N LEU A 107 -9.37 -13.80 -13.29
CA LEU A 107 -9.44 -12.70 -14.27
C LEU A 107 -9.29 -13.15 -15.73
N LEU A 108 -8.62 -14.29 -15.95
CA LEU A 108 -8.25 -14.78 -17.28
C LEU A 108 -9.44 -15.33 -18.09
N THR A 109 -10.60 -15.50 -17.47
CA THR A 109 -11.82 -16.00 -18.12
C THR A 109 -12.73 -14.90 -18.67
N PHE A 110 -12.28 -13.64 -18.65
CA PHE A 110 -12.95 -12.48 -19.27
C PHE A 110 -12.27 -12.05 -20.56
#